data_AF-A0A736A1V9-F1
#
_entry.id   AF-A0A736A1V9-F1
#
_cell.length_a   1.000
_cell.length_b   1.000
_cell.length_c   1.000
_cell.angle_alpha   90.00
_cell.angle_beta   90.00
_cell.angle_gamma   90.00
#
_symmetry.space_group_name_H-M   'P 1'
#
loop_
_entity.id
_entity.type
_entity.pdbx_description
1 polymer ?
#
loop_
_entity_poly.entity_id
_entity_poly.type
_entity_poly.pdbx_seq_one_letter_code
_entity_poly.pdbx_strand_id
1 'polypeptide(L)' 'MPEMKNIVTDDMVKNALKSDAVTIAVKTQIKSTLDQQIDTAVDTALTDILDSDADNTVTQ' A
#
# COMPACT_ATOMS: atom_id res chain seq x y z
N MET A 1 -3.77 -46.02 -18.51
CA MET A 1 -4.23 -44.67 -18.11
C MET A 1 -3.05 -43.73 -18.26
N PRO A 2 -3.14 -42.62 -19.01
CA PRO A 2 -2.03 -41.68 -19.09
C PRO A 2 -1.88 -40.95 -17.76
N GLU A 3 -0.65 -40.85 -17.25
CA GLU A 3 -0.36 -40.11 -16.03
C GLU A 3 -0.60 -38.61 -16.28
N MET A 4 -1.51 -38.00 -15.52
CA MET A 4 -1.68 -36.55 -15.50
C MET A 4 -0.46 -35.95 -14.78
N LYS A 5 0.57 -35.59 -15.56
CA LYS A 5 1.75 -34.91 -15.04
C LYS A 5 1.36 -33.48 -14.68
N ASN A 6 1.06 -33.25 -13.41
CA ASN A 6 0.67 -31.94 -12.89
C ASN A 6 1.94 -31.08 -12.70
N ILE A 7 2.49 -30.59 -13.81
CA ILE A 7 3.67 -29.71 -13.79
C ILE A 7 3.17 -28.27 -13.87
N VAL A 8 3.37 -27.53 -12.78
CA VAL A 8 3.31 -26.07 -12.79
C VAL A 8 4.69 -25.57 -13.22
N THR A 9 4.74 -24.81 -14.32
CA THR A 9 5.98 -24.17 -14.78
C THR A 9 6.05 -22.71 -14.33
N ASP A 10 7.26 -22.15 -14.29
CA ASP A 10 7.46 -20.73 -14.00
C ASP A 10 6.66 -19.82 -14.93
N ASP A 11 6.53 -20.19 -16.20
CA ASP A 11 5.79 -19.38 -17.17
C ASP A 11 4.27 -19.43 -16.92
N MET A 12 3.74 -20.56 -16.44
CA MET A 12 2.35 -20.65 -16.00
C MET A 12 2.10 -19.73 -14.80
N VAL A 13 3.02 -19.72 -13.83
CA VAL A 13 2.93 -18.85 -12.64
C VAL A 13 3.02 -17.38 -13.05
N LYS A 14 3.99 -17.00 -13.89
CA LYS A 14 4.13 -15.62 -14.39
C LYS A 14 2.88 -15.14 -15.11
N ASN A 15 2.26 -15.99 -15.93
CA ASN A 15 1.04 -15.62 -16.65
C ASN A 15 -0.14 -15.46 -15.69
N ALA A 16 -0.27 -16.30 -14.67
CA ALA A 16 -1.29 -16.14 -13.63
C ALA A 16 -1.10 -14.83 -12.84
N LEU A 17 0.14 -14.48 -12.51
CA LEU A 17 0.49 -13.23 -11.80
C LEU A 17 0.22 -11.97 -12.63
N LYS A 18 0.20 -12.07 -13.97
CA LYS A 18 -0.17 -10.97 -14.87
C LYS A 18 -1.68 -10.78 -15.03
N SER A 19 -2.50 -11.62 -14.40
CA SER A 19 -3.95 -11.51 -14.50
C SER A 19 -4.48 -10.18 -13.93
N ASP A 20 -5.61 -9.74 -14.45
CA ASP A 20 -6.29 -8.53 -13.97
C ASP A 20 -6.67 -8.66 -12.49
N ALA A 21 -7.08 -9.85 -12.05
CA ALA A 21 -7.42 -10.12 -10.66
C ALA A 21 -6.23 -9.86 -9.72
N VAL A 22 -5.04 -10.37 -10.06
CA VAL A 22 -3.81 -10.12 -9.28
C VAL A 22 -3.44 -8.64 -9.33
N THR A 23 -3.54 -8.01 -10.50
CA THR A 23 -3.27 -6.58 -10.67
C THR A 23 -4.18 -5.71 -9.79
N ILE A 24 -5.48 -6.01 -9.75
CA ILE A 24 -6.46 -5.29 -8.94
C ILE A 24 -6.19 -5.49 -7.45
N ALA A 25 -5.89 -6.73 -7.03
CA ALA A 25 -5.57 -7.04 -5.64
C ALA A 25 -4.33 -6.28 -5.16
N VAL A 26 -3.26 -6.30 -5.95
CA VAL A 26 -2.01 -5.58 -5.64
C VAL A 26 -2.24 -4.07 -5.60
N LYS A 27 -2.96 -3.50 -6.58
CA LYS A 27 -3.30 -2.06 -6.59
C LYS A 27 -4.13 -1.65 -5.38
N THR A 28 -5.10 -2.46 -4.98
CA THR A 28 -5.94 -2.22 -3.81
C THR A 28 -5.10 -2.21 -2.53
N GLN A 29 -4.21 -3.19 -2.38
CA GLN A 29 -3.32 -3.26 -1.22
C GLN A 29 -2.38 -2.05 -1.15
N ILE A 30 -1.75 -1.68 -2.28
CA ILE A 30 -0.86 -0.52 -2.36
C ILE A 30 -1.63 0.75 -1.99
N LYS A 31 -2.83 0.95 -2.53
CA LYS A 31 -3.65 2.12 -2.23
C LYS A 31 -3.97 2.19 -0.73
N SER A 32 -4.45 1.09 -0.15
CA SER A 32 -4.78 1.04 1.28
C SER A 32 -3.58 1.38 2.16
N THR A 33 -2.39 0.90 1.80
CA THR A 33 -1.16 1.21 2.54
C THR A 33 -0.75 2.69 2.37
N LEU A 34 -0.82 3.23 1.16
CA LEU A 34 -0.48 4.63 0.91
C LEU A 34 -1.46 5.59 1.59
N ASP A 35 -2.76 5.30 1.55
CA ASP A 35 -3.78 6.11 2.23
C ASP A 35 -3.43 6.24 3.72
N GLN A 36 -3.17 5.13 4.42
CA GLN A 36 -2.80 5.13 5.84
C GLN A 36 -1.50 5.89 6.13
N GLN A 37 -0.49 5.74 5.27
CA GLN A 37 0.79 6.44 5.42
C GLN A 37 0.62 7.95 5.22
N ILE A 38 -0.19 8.37 4.26
CA ILE A 38 -0.50 9.77 4.00
C ILE A 38 -1.25 10.37 5.18
N ASP A 39 -2.31 9.72 5.66
CA ASP A 39 -3.10 10.19 6.81
C ASP A 39 -2.18 10.41 8.03
N THR A 40 -1.34 9.42 8.35
CA THR A 40 -0.39 9.50 9.46
C THR A 40 0.63 10.64 9.28
N ALA A 41 1.18 10.80 8.07
CA ALA A 41 2.16 11.84 7.79
C ALA A 41 1.55 13.24 7.86
N VAL A 42 0.31 13.40 7.39
CA VAL A 42 -0.43 14.65 7.46
C VAL A 42 -0.77 14.99 8.91
N ASP A 43 -1.28 14.04 9.69
CA ASP A 43 -1.59 14.25 11.12
C ASP A 43 -0.35 14.66 11.91
N THR A 44 0.80 14.04 11.63
CA THR A 44 2.08 14.39 12.25
C THR A 44 2.48 15.82 11.87
N ALA A 45 2.47 16.14 10.57
CA ALA A 45 2.85 17.48 10.10
C ALA A 45 1.92 18.58 10.65
N LEU A 46 0.62 18.31 10.77
CA LEU A 46 -0.33 19.23 11.36
C LEU A 46 -0.09 19.41 12.86
N THR A 47 0.21 18.34 13.58
CA THR A 47 0.58 18.41 15.01
C THR A 47 1.82 19.27 15.19
N ASP A 48 2.88 19.04 14.42
CA ASP A 48 4.12 19.80 14.50
C ASP A 48 3.90 21.30 14.24
N ILE A 49 3.09 21.65 13.24
CA ILE A 49 2.74 23.05 12.93
C ILE A 49 1.95 23.67 14.09
N LEU A 50 0.88 23.03 14.54
CA LEU A 50 -0.01 23.58 15.56
C LEU A 50 0.66 23.67 16.94
N ASP A 51 1.52 22.72 17.29
CA ASP A 51 2.32 22.78 18.51
C ASP A 51 3.39 23.88 18.43
N SER A 52 3.97 24.11 17.25
CA SER A 52 4.91 25.22 17.05
C SER A 52 4.24 26.61 17.13
N ASP A 53 2.98 26.73 16.70
CA ASP A 53 2.22 27.98 16.78
C ASP A 53 1.67 28.23 18.20
N ALA A 54 1.40 27.18 18.98
CA ALA A 54 0.99 27.28 20.37
C ALA A 54 2.08 27.94 21.25
N ASP A 55 3.36 27.70 20.97
CA ASP A 55 4.48 28.30 21.72
C ASP A 55 4.64 29.82 21.43
N ASN A 56 4.21 30.27 20.24
CA ASN A 56 4.32 31.66 19.81
C ASN A 56 3.16 32.56 20.28
N THR A 57 2.04 31.98 20.74
CA THR A 57 0.86 32.73 21.21
C THR A 57 0.83 32.96 22.73
N VAL A 58 1.65 32.23 23.50
CA VAL A 58 1.75 32.39 24.97
C VAL A 58 2.83 33.41 25.37
N THR A 59 3.69 33.83 24.44
CA THR A 59 4.84 34.73 24.70
C THR A 59 4.73 36.14 24.10
N GLN A 60 3.61 36.52 23.48
CA GLN A 60 3.34 37.89 23.00
C GLN A 60 2.37 38.67 23.89
#